data_AF-A0A815HXD5-F1
#
_entry.id   AF-A0A815HXD5-F1
#
_cell.length_a   1.000
_cell.length_b   1.000
_cell.length_c   1.000
_cell.angle_alpha   90.00
_cell.angle_beta   90.00
_cell.angle_gamma   90.00
#
_symmetry.space_group_name_H-M   'P 1'
#
loop_
_entity.id
_entity.type
_entity.pdbx_description
1 polymer ?
#
loop_
_entity_poly.entity_id
_entity_poly.type
_entity_poly.pdbx_seq_one_letter_code
_entity_poly.pdbx_strand_id
1 'polypeptide(L)'
;MCDGFVRHENWNVYGNDISLVGGVINYATCCSICRANKECAAFVYSPSSKECWSKKSVESGGIFNDTKISGYKVNVCNDFVSKDRWNIPGNDILSSSVQQPDYASCCSTCQAIYGCFAFTYSPSSQQCWPKTSMSSGKNSTDDTITGYNPNMCGGFARIDNWDIPGNDLLASPVRQPDYASCCSQCQTTPECIAFTYSPSSQRCSLKKSMGSGGYSTGDSVTGYESK
;
A
#
# COMPACT_ATOMS: atom_id res chain seq x y z
N MET A 1 -12.04 -19.90 1.00
CA MET A 1 -11.09 -18.80 1.28
C MET A 1 -10.65 -18.21 -0.05
N CYS A 2 -10.36 -16.91 -0.08
CA CYS A 2 -10.03 -16.16 -1.30
C CYS A 2 -8.52 -15.86 -1.36
N ASP A 3 -7.71 -16.92 -1.37
CA ASP A 3 -6.25 -16.83 -1.36
C ASP A 3 -5.72 -16.06 -2.58
N GLY A 4 -4.71 -15.23 -2.36
CA GLY A 4 -4.13 -14.36 -3.40
C GLY A 4 -4.93 -13.10 -3.69
N PHE A 5 -5.96 -12.77 -2.90
CA PHE A 5 -6.70 -11.51 -2.98
C PHE A 5 -6.93 -10.93 -1.58
N VAL A 6 -6.82 -9.60 -1.44
CA VAL A 6 -7.24 -8.90 -0.21
C VAL A 6 -8.72 -8.55 -0.35
N ARG A 7 -9.53 -8.97 0.62
CA ARG A 7 -10.96 -8.65 0.67
C ARG A 7 -11.19 -7.31 1.38
N HIS A 8 -12.03 -6.48 0.78
CA HIS A 8 -12.49 -5.22 1.33
C HIS A 8 -14.01 -5.16 1.34
N GLU A 9 -14.59 -4.96 2.53
CA GLU A 9 -16.03 -4.80 2.70
C GLU A 9 -16.43 -3.35 2.41
N ASN A 10 -17.67 -3.17 1.99
CA ASN A 10 -18.30 -1.87 1.77
C ASN A 10 -17.57 -0.92 0.80
N TRP A 11 -16.94 -1.51 -0.21
CA TRP A 11 -16.16 -0.78 -1.18
C TRP A 11 -16.45 -1.30 -2.59
N ASN A 12 -16.77 -0.38 -3.48
CA ASN A 12 -16.88 -0.62 -4.92
C ASN A 12 -15.66 0.01 -5.61
N VAL A 13 -14.62 -0.80 -5.82
CA VAL A 13 -13.39 -0.32 -6.46
C VAL A 13 -13.64 0.02 -7.94
N TYR A 14 -13.05 1.11 -8.42
CA TYR A 14 -13.08 1.45 -9.85
C TYR A 14 -11.99 0.72 -10.63
N GLY A 15 -12.22 0.62 -11.93
CA GLY A 15 -11.30 -0.05 -12.84
C GLY A 15 -12.03 -0.67 -14.02
N ASN A 16 -11.26 -1.07 -15.02
CA ASN A 16 -11.75 -1.58 -16.29
C ASN A 16 -12.38 -2.97 -16.12
N ASP A 17 -13.67 -3.10 -16.40
CA ASP A 17 -14.38 -4.37 -16.33
C ASP A 17 -13.92 -5.31 -17.44
N ILE A 18 -13.62 -6.55 -17.07
CA ILE A 18 -13.38 -7.68 -17.99
C ILE A 18 -14.69 -8.40 -18.26
N SER A 19 -15.47 -8.65 -17.20
CA SER A 19 -16.69 -9.44 -17.28
C SER A 19 -17.64 -9.13 -16.12
N LEU A 20 -18.92 -9.34 -16.38
CA LEU A 20 -20.01 -9.33 -15.41
C LEU A 20 -20.66 -10.71 -15.40
N VAL A 21 -20.69 -11.35 -14.23
CA VAL A 21 -21.34 -12.64 -14.01
C VAL A 21 -22.47 -12.47 -12.99
N GLY A 22 -23.70 -12.78 -13.38
CA GLY A 22 -24.87 -12.79 -12.48
C GLY A 22 -25.07 -14.13 -11.77
N GLY A 23 -25.94 -14.15 -10.76
CA GLY A 23 -26.28 -15.36 -10.00
C GLY A 23 -25.16 -15.91 -9.12
N VAL A 24 -24.16 -15.08 -8.80
CA VAL A 24 -23.01 -15.46 -7.99
C VAL A 24 -23.43 -15.50 -6.52
N ILE A 25 -23.25 -16.68 -5.90
CA ILE A 25 -23.81 -16.97 -4.57
C ILE A 25 -23.11 -16.20 -3.42
N ASN A 26 -21.82 -15.87 -3.56
CA ASN A 26 -21.03 -15.19 -2.55
C ASN A 26 -19.72 -14.61 -3.11
N TYR A 27 -19.05 -13.80 -2.31
CA TYR A 27 -17.77 -13.18 -2.67
C TYR A 27 -16.69 -14.23 -3.02
N ALA A 28 -16.68 -15.38 -2.35
CA ALA A 28 -15.69 -16.42 -2.59
C ALA A 28 -15.82 -17.03 -3.99
N THR A 29 -17.05 -17.10 -4.50
CA THR A 29 -17.33 -17.54 -5.88
C THR A 29 -16.86 -16.46 -6.87
N CYS A 30 -17.13 -15.18 -6.58
CA CYS A 30 -16.65 -14.06 -7.39
C CYS A 30 -15.11 -14.01 -7.46
N CYS A 31 -14.46 -14.26 -6.32
CA CYS A 31 -13.02 -14.41 -6.23
C CYS A 31 -12.48 -15.54 -7.12
N SER A 32 -13.09 -16.72 -7.10
CA SER A 32 -12.71 -17.83 -7.97
C SER A 32 -12.86 -17.49 -9.46
N ILE A 33 -13.92 -16.77 -9.83
CA ILE A 33 -14.13 -16.27 -11.20
C ILE A 33 -12.96 -15.37 -11.62
N CYS A 34 -12.63 -14.38 -10.79
CA CYS A 34 -11.51 -13.49 -11.07
C CYS A 34 -10.18 -14.24 -11.11
N ARG A 35 -9.91 -15.14 -10.16
CA ARG A 35 -8.68 -15.95 -10.13
C ARG A 35 -8.48 -16.77 -11.39
N ALA A 36 -9.55 -17.34 -11.94
CA ALA A 36 -9.48 -18.14 -13.17
C ALA A 36 -9.07 -17.30 -14.39
N ASN A 37 -9.25 -15.98 -14.34
CA ASN A 37 -8.86 -15.06 -15.39
C ASN A 37 -7.48 -14.43 -15.09
N LYS A 38 -6.50 -14.72 -15.93
CA LYS A 38 -5.12 -14.22 -15.78
C LYS A 38 -5.03 -12.69 -15.83
N GLU A 39 -5.89 -12.04 -16.60
CA GLU A 39 -5.94 -10.57 -16.71
C GLU A 39 -6.68 -9.92 -15.54
N CYS A 40 -7.38 -10.69 -14.71
CA CYS A 40 -8.10 -10.14 -13.58
C CYS A 40 -7.14 -9.71 -12.47
N ALA A 41 -7.16 -8.40 -12.19
CA ALA A 41 -6.44 -7.73 -11.12
C ALA A 41 -7.34 -7.45 -9.91
N ALA A 42 -8.66 -7.36 -10.08
CA ALA A 42 -9.60 -7.20 -8.99
C ALA A 42 -11.00 -7.68 -9.34
N PHE A 43 -11.88 -7.78 -8.35
CA PHE A 43 -13.30 -8.05 -8.54
C PHE A 43 -14.14 -7.21 -7.59
N VAL A 44 -15.40 -7.01 -7.97
CA VAL A 44 -16.45 -6.44 -7.13
C VAL A 44 -17.60 -7.44 -7.08
N TYR A 45 -18.08 -7.77 -5.90
CA TYR A 45 -19.25 -8.60 -5.68
C TYR A 45 -20.37 -7.77 -5.06
N SER A 46 -21.57 -7.82 -5.65
CA SER A 46 -22.78 -7.21 -5.08
C SER A 46 -23.64 -8.27 -4.39
N PRO A 47 -23.75 -8.23 -3.04
CA PRO A 47 -24.59 -9.19 -2.32
C PRO A 47 -26.08 -9.08 -2.64
N SER A 48 -26.57 -7.90 -3.00
CA SER A 48 -27.99 -7.62 -3.29
C SER A 48 -28.40 -8.09 -4.68
N SER A 49 -27.61 -7.78 -5.70
CA SER A 49 -27.89 -8.18 -7.09
C SER A 49 -27.27 -9.52 -7.50
N LYS A 50 -26.43 -10.13 -6.67
CA LYS A 50 -25.70 -11.38 -6.97
C LYS A 50 -24.80 -11.27 -8.20
N GLU A 51 -24.28 -10.09 -8.44
CA GLU A 51 -23.41 -9.77 -9.56
C GLU A 51 -21.94 -9.79 -9.13
N CYS A 52 -21.08 -10.25 -10.03
CA CYS A 52 -19.63 -10.26 -9.90
C CYS A 52 -19.02 -9.56 -11.11
N TRP A 53 -18.37 -8.42 -10.88
CA TRP A 53 -17.58 -7.71 -11.88
C TRP A 53 -16.12 -8.09 -11.71
N SER A 54 -15.53 -8.74 -12.70
CA SER A 54 -14.07 -8.94 -12.77
C SER A 54 -13.43 -7.73 -13.44
N LYS A 55 -12.29 -7.27 -12.93
CA LYS A 55 -11.61 -6.03 -13.36
C LYS A 55 -10.17 -6.30 -13.75
N LYS A 56 -9.74 -5.68 -14.85
CA LYS A 56 -8.38 -5.77 -15.42
C LYS A 56 -7.37 -4.89 -14.71
N SER A 57 -7.84 -3.81 -14.09
CA SER A 57 -7.04 -2.87 -13.34
C SER A 57 -7.80 -2.42 -12.09
N VAL A 58 -7.04 -1.92 -11.12
CA VAL A 58 -7.56 -1.11 -10.02
C VAL A 58 -7.17 0.32 -10.30
N GLU A 59 -8.16 1.21 -10.37
CA GLU A 59 -7.91 2.66 -10.52
C GLU A 59 -7.93 3.34 -9.17
N SER A 60 -7.27 4.50 -9.07
CA SER A 60 -7.30 5.31 -7.85
C SER A 60 -8.74 5.76 -7.56
N GLY A 61 -9.28 5.36 -6.42
CA GLY A 61 -10.62 5.72 -5.97
C GLY A 61 -11.60 4.55 -5.89
N GLY A 62 -12.89 4.87 -5.85
CA GLY A 62 -14.00 3.93 -5.69
C GLY A 62 -15.13 4.56 -4.86
N ILE A 63 -16.22 3.81 -4.66
CA ILE A 63 -17.31 4.22 -3.77
C ILE A 63 -17.14 3.51 -2.43
N PHE A 64 -16.82 4.28 -1.39
CA PHE A 64 -16.80 3.82 0.00
C PHE A 64 -18.22 3.85 0.59
N ASN A 65 -18.49 3.03 1.61
CA ASN A 65 -19.82 2.82 2.17
C ASN A 65 -20.84 2.29 1.15
N ASP A 66 -20.38 1.66 0.07
CA ASP A 66 -21.24 0.86 -0.82
C ASP A 66 -21.60 -0.46 -0.11
N THR A 67 -22.59 -1.20 -0.58
CA THR A 67 -22.89 -2.56 -0.07
C THR A 67 -22.08 -3.64 -0.75
N LYS A 68 -21.29 -3.27 -1.77
CA LYS A 68 -20.43 -4.17 -2.53
C LYS A 68 -19.17 -4.55 -1.75
N ILE A 69 -18.64 -5.72 -2.11
CA ILE A 69 -17.44 -6.33 -1.54
C ILE A 69 -16.41 -6.39 -2.66
N SER A 70 -15.28 -5.70 -2.50
CA SER A 70 -14.20 -5.76 -3.47
C SER A 70 -13.13 -6.76 -3.04
N GLY A 71 -12.43 -7.33 -4.01
CA GLY A 71 -11.17 -8.02 -3.74
C GLY A 71 -10.18 -7.76 -4.85
N TYR A 72 -8.96 -7.35 -4.51
CA TYR A 72 -7.90 -7.16 -5.51
C TYR A 72 -6.78 -8.17 -5.30
N LYS A 73 -6.19 -8.59 -6.41
CA LYS A 73 -5.15 -9.59 -6.48
C LYS A 73 -3.95 -9.04 -5.72
N VAL A 74 -3.45 -9.83 -4.79
CA VAL A 74 -2.16 -9.58 -4.19
C VAL A 74 -1.14 -9.84 -5.30
N ASN A 75 -0.52 -8.77 -5.82
CA ASN A 75 0.67 -8.94 -6.62
C ASN A 75 1.68 -9.66 -5.73
N VAL A 76 2.09 -10.88 -6.12
CA VAL A 76 3.11 -11.65 -5.42
C VAL A 76 4.38 -10.80 -5.38
N CYS A 77 4.53 -9.98 -4.35
CA CYS A 77 5.64 -9.09 -4.05
C CYS A 77 6.22 -8.19 -5.17
N ASN A 78 5.59 -8.05 -6.34
CA ASN A 78 6.17 -7.27 -7.45
C ASN A 78 6.30 -5.77 -7.15
N ASP A 79 5.43 -5.25 -6.29
CA ASP A 79 5.48 -3.84 -5.86
C ASP A 79 6.45 -3.63 -4.69
N PHE A 80 7.11 -4.70 -4.21
CA PHE A 80 8.08 -4.65 -3.13
C PHE A 80 9.48 -4.87 -3.70
N VAL A 81 10.39 -3.96 -3.38
CA VAL A 81 11.82 -4.15 -3.58
C VAL A 81 12.34 -5.09 -2.50
N SER A 82 13.01 -6.17 -2.91
CA SER A 82 13.72 -7.06 -2.01
C SER A 82 15.15 -6.57 -1.77
N LYS A 83 15.61 -6.65 -0.52
CA LYS A 83 17.00 -6.42 -0.15
C LYS A 83 17.49 -7.48 0.82
N ASP A 84 18.40 -8.31 0.34
CA ASP A 84 18.99 -9.42 1.10
C ASP A 84 19.96 -8.93 2.16
N ARG A 85 20.11 -9.72 3.24
CA ARG A 85 21.00 -9.47 4.39
C ARG A 85 20.83 -8.08 4.97
N TRP A 86 19.58 -7.62 4.99
CA TRP A 86 19.23 -6.30 5.47
C TRP A 86 18.07 -6.42 6.43
N ASN A 87 18.26 -5.87 7.62
CA ASN A 87 17.24 -5.83 8.65
C ASN A 87 16.90 -4.37 8.97
N ILE A 88 15.61 -4.06 8.94
CA ILE A 88 15.04 -2.81 9.40
C ILE A 88 14.44 -3.00 10.80
N PRO A 89 15.14 -2.67 11.90
CA PRO A 89 14.59 -2.90 13.24
C PRO A 89 13.44 -1.93 13.56
N GLY A 90 12.50 -2.40 14.38
CA GLY A 90 11.38 -1.61 14.89
C GLY A 90 10.24 -1.44 13.88
N ASN A 91 9.26 -0.59 14.25
CA ASN A 91 8.04 -0.33 13.48
C ASN A 91 7.21 -1.58 13.16
N ASP A 92 7.36 -2.64 13.96
CA ASP A 92 6.59 -3.87 13.82
C ASP A 92 5.10 -3.58 14.10
N ILE A 93 4.24 -4.00 13.18
CA ILE A 93 2.78 -3.84 13.33
C ILE A 93 2.23 -4.80 14.37
N LEU A 94 2.84 -5.98 14.44
CA LEU A 94 2.44 -7.04 15.34
C LEU A 94 3.35 -7.03 16.57
N SER A 95 2.80 -7.41 17.72
CA SER A 95 3.57 -7.54 18.97
C SER A 95 4.64 -8.64 18.92
N SER A 96 4.57 -9.53 17.92
CA SER A 96 5.52 -10.61 17.69
C SER A 96 5.57 -11.01 16.20
N SER A 97 6.62 -11.72 15.80
CA SER A 97 6.75 -12.28 14.45
C SER A 97 5.65 -13.29 14.15
N VAL A 98 5.23 -13.38 12.89
CA VAL A 98 4.38 -14.46 12.38
C VAL A 98 5.21 -15.48 11.62
N GLN A 99 4.84 -16.75 11.72
CA GLN A 99 5.50 -17.83 10.99
C GLN A 99 5.02 -17.85 9.53
N GLN A 100 5.95 -17.79 8.59
CA GLN A 100 5.67 -17.81 7.16
C GLN A 100 6.65 -18.71 6.42
N PRO A 101 6.17 -19.62 5.55
CA PRO A 101 7.00 -20.66 4.96
C PRO A 101 8.04 -20.11 3.98
N ASP A 102 7.81 -18.92 3.44
CA ASP A 102 8.73 -18.26 2.50
C ASP A 102 8.54 -16.72 2.50
N TYR A 103 9.45 -16.05 1.78
CA TYR A 103 9.42 -14.60 1.57
C TYR A 103 8.11 -14.12 0.94
N ALA A 104 7.58 -14.87 -0.04
CA ALA A 104 6.35 -14.50 -0.74
C ALA A 104 5.12 -14.52 0.18
N SER A 105 5.09 -15.45 1.13
CA SER A 105 4.04 -15.59 2.14
C SER A 105 4.16 -14.49 3.20
N CYS A 106 5.38 -14.11 3.59
CA CYS A 106 5.62 -12.94 4.44
C CYS A 106 5.19 -11.64 3.76
N CYS A 107 5.48 -11.50 2.46
CA CYS A 107 5.02 -10.38 1.66
C CYS A 107 3.50 -10.31 1.56
N SER A 108 2.86 -11.44 1.26
CA SER A 108 1.40 -11.54 1.19
C SER A 108 0.76 -11.19 2.53
N THR A 109 1.41 -11.58 3.64
CA THR A 109 0.98 -11.21 4.98
C THR A 109 1.09 -9.71 5.21
N CYS A 110 2.21 -9.09 4.82
CA CYS A 110 2.34 -7.64 4.86
C CYS A 110 1.24 -6.97 4.02
N GLN A 111 1.07 -7.35 2.76
CA GLN A 111 0.05 -6.77 1.87
C GLN A 111 -1.40 -6.95 2.37
N ALA A 112 -1.66 -7.98 3.19
CA ALA A 112 -2.96 -8.19 3.83
C ALA A 112 -3.16 -7.36 5.11
N ILE A 113 -2.08 -6.86 5.73
CA ILE A 113 -2.13 -6.02 6.92
C ILE A 113 -2.22 -4.56 6.48
N TYR A 114 -3.33 -3.92 6.84
CA TYR A 114 -3.51 -2.50 6.61
C TYR A 114 -2.37 -1.70 7.26
N GLY A 115 -1.77 -0.80 6.48
CA GLY A 115 -0.64 -0.02 6.94
C GLY A 115 0.68 -0.79 7.03
N CYS A 116 0.82 -1.93 6.35
CA CYS A 116 2.12 -2.57 6.16
C CYS A 116 2.79 -2.12 4.87
N PHE A 117 4.03 -1.66 5.02
CA PHE A 117 4.81 -1.01 3.97
C PHE A 117 6.14 -1.70 3.72
N ALA A 118 6.64 -2.35 4.77
CA ALA A 118 7.85 -3.13 4.71
C ALA A 118 7.67 -4.37 5.59
N PHE A 119 8.56 -5.33 5.42
CA PHE A 119 8.67 -6.45 6.32
C PHE A 119 10.11 -6.93 6.35
N THR A 120 10.51 -7.50 7.48
CA THR A 120 11.72 -8.34 7.55
C THR A 120 11.27 -9.79 7.56
N TYR A 121 11.95 -10.65 6.82
CA TYR A 121 11.75 -12.10 6.80
C TYR A 121 13.07 -12.82 7.09
N SER A 122 13.08 -13.83 7.97
CA SER A 122 14.23 -14.73 8.16
C SER A 122 13.88 -16.11 7.61
N PRO A 123 14.54 -16.57 6.52
CA PRO A 123 14.33 -17.90 5.95
C PRO A 123 14.58 -19.05 6.92
N SER A 124 15.64 -18.98 7.74
CA SER A 124 16.04 -20.06 8.65
C SER A 124 15.06 -20.25 9.81
N SER A 125 14.51 -19.18 10.36
CA SER A 125 13.53 -19.24 11.45
C SER A 125 12.08 -19.16 10.97
N GLN A 126 11.86 -18.93 9.67
CA GLN A 126 10.56 -18.67 9.04
C GLN A 126 9.79 -17.48 9.65
N GLN A 127 10.49 -16.61 10.39
CA GLN A 127 9.87 -15.47 11.04
C GLN A 127 9.66 -14.32 10.07
N CYS A 128 8.45 -13.79 10.08
CA CYS A 128 8.02 -12.62 9.33
C CYS A 128 7.63 -11.51 10.29
N TRP A 129 8.17 -10.31 10.07
CA TRP A 129 7.85 -9.12 10.85
C TRP A 129 7.31 -8.01 9.93
N PRO A 130 5.98 -7.93 9.76
CA PRO A 130 5.30 -6.86 9.04
C PRO A 130 5.50 -5.50 9.74
N LYS A 131 5.77 -4.45 8.98
CA LYS A 131 6.17 -3.14 9.52
C LYS A 131 5.42 -1.98 8.90
N THR A 132 5.15 -0.99 9.74
CA THR A 132 4.50 0.26 9.35
C THR A 132 5.42 1.18 8.55
N SER A 133 6.74 1.00 8.58
CA SER A 133 7.63 1.87 7.80
C SER A 133 9.02 1.27 7.64
N MET A 134 9.80 1.93 6.78
CA MET A 134 11.23 1.72 6.64
C MET A 134 11.97 2.48 7.73
N SER A 135 12.70 1.78 8.60
CA SER A 135 13.70 2.40 9.47
C SER A 135 15.07 2.44 8.80
N SER A 136 16.04 3.11 9.42
CA SER A 136 17.45 3.05 9.01
C SER A 136 17.97 1.61 9.15
N GLY A 137 17.79 0.82 8.10
CA GLY A 137 18.17 -0.58 8.11
C GLY A 137 19.68 -0.74 8.16
N LYS A 138 20.14 -1.80 8.81
CA LYS A 138 21.57 -2.13 8.91
C LYS A 138 21.85 -3.39 8.09
N ASN A 139 23.04 -3.45 7.50
CA ASN A 139 23.55 -4.71 6.97
C ASN A 139 23.56 -5.70 8.14
N SER A 140 22.85 -6.80 7.96
CA SER A 140 22.72 -7.85 8.95
C SER A 140 23.71 -8.95 8.66
N THR A 141 24.30 -9.52 9.71
CA THR A 141 25.03 -10.80 9.61
C THR A 141 24.08 -11.99 9.49
N ASP A 142 22.79 -11.77 9.73
CA ASP A 142 21.75 -12.80 9.69
C ASP A 142 21.21 -12.99 8.27
N ASP A 143 20.47 -14.07 8.06
CA ASP A 143 19.85 -14.43 6.77
C ASP A 143 18.61 -13.60 6.41
N THR A 144 18.38 -12.49 7.12
CA THR A 144 17.20 -11.65 6.99
C THR A 144 17.12 -10.98 5.62
N ILE A 145 15.93 -11.02 5.02
CA ILE A 145 15.57 -10.37 3.77
C ILE A 145 14.51 -9.32 4.10
N THR A 146 14.70 -8.08 3.64
CA THR A 146 13.69 -7.03 3.77
C THR A 146 12.96 -6.83 2.45
N GLY A 147 11.63 -6.92 2.47
CA GLY A 147 10.79 -6.45 1.38
C GLY A 147 10.17 -5.11 1.74
N TYR A 148 10.14 -4.15 0.82
CA TYR A 148 9.44 -2.88 1.04
C TYR A 148 8.85 -2.30 -0.24
N ASN A 149 7.69 -1.65 -0.13
CA ASN A 149 7.08 -0.96 -1.25
C ASN A 149 7.65 0.46 -1.40
N PRO A 150 8.43 0.79 -2.44
CA PRO A 150 9.02 2.12 -2.62
C PRO A 150 7.96 3.18 -2.97
N ASN A 151 6.75 2.76 -3.34
CA ASN A 151 5.62 3.63 -3.66
C ASN A 151 4.74 3.89 -2.44
N MET A 152 5.07 3.36 -1.27
CA MET A 152 4.33 3.64 -0.06
C MET A 152 5.30 3.90 1.08
N CYS A 153 5.02 4.91 1.88
CA CYS A 153 5.88 5.23 3.00
C CYS A 153 5.05 5.49 4.25
N GLY A 154 5.36 4.77 5.33
CA GLY A 154 4.42 4.39 6.37
C GLY A 154 3.18 5.24 6.64
N GLY A 155 2.08 4.77 6.08
CA GLY A 155 0.73 5.32 6.18
C GLY A 155 0.36 6.16 4.97
N PHE A 156 1.36 6.67 4.24
CA PHE A 156 1.21 7.61 3.15
C PHE A 156 1.14 6.88 1.80
N ALA A 157 0.00 6.99 1.14
CA ALA A 157 -0.15 6.69 -0.28
C ALA A 157 0.62 7.72 -1.10
N ARG A 158 1.28 7.29 -2.18
CA ARG A 158 2.11 8.13 -3.05
C ARG A 158 1.35 8.52 -4.32
N ILE A 159 1.47 9.78 -4.71
CA ILE A 159 1.06 10.29 -6.02
C ILE A 159 2.25 10.97 -6.67
N ASP A 160 2.69 10.44 -7.81
CA ASP A 160 3.75 11.06 -8.61
C ASP A 160 3.20 12.24 -9.43
N ASN A 161 4.08 13.20 -9.71
CA ASN A 161 3.80 14.41 -10.49
C ASN A 161 2.61 15.21 -9.96
N TRP A 162 2.45 15.30 -8.64
CA TRP A 162 1.32 15.95 -7.99
C TRP A 162 1.78 16.77 -6.78
N ASP A 163 1.38 18.04 -6.74
CA ASP A 163 1.55 18.94 -5.60
C ASP A 163 0.20 19.25 -4.96
N ILE A 164 0.17 19.24 -3.64
CA ILE A 164 -0.97 19.68 -2.84
C ILE A 164 -0.60 21.03 -2.22
N PRO A 165 -1.07 22.18 -2.74
CA PRO A 165 -0.66 23.48 -2.26
C PRO A 165 -1.25 23.82 -0.88
N GLY A 166 -0.46 24.51 -0.06
CA GLY A 166 -0.90 25.04 1.24
C GLY A 166 -1.01 24.00 2.34
N ASN A 167 -1.60 24.40 3.47
CA ASN A 167 -1.66 23.63 4.72
C ASN A 167 -0.29 23.18 5.25
N ASP A 168 0.77 23.90 4.88
CA ASP A 168 2.11 23.62 5.36
C ASP A 168 2.19 23.82 6.88
N LEU A 169 2.78 22.84 7.57
CA LEU A 169 3.08 22.89 9.00
C LEU A 169 4.21 23.87 9.31
N LEU A 170 5.05 24.15 8.31
CA LEU A 170 6.22 25.02 8.43
C LEU A 170 6.11 26.15 7.42
N ALA A 171 6.59 27.35 7.79
CA ALA A 171 6.64 28.50 6.90
C ALA A 171 7.57 28.29 5.68
N SER A 172 8.42 27.26 5.71
CA SER A 172 9.30 26.89 4.60
C SER A 172 9.51 25.38 4.55
N PRO A 173 9.66 24.79 3.34
CA PRO A 173 9.95 23.38 3.19
C PRO A 173 11.30 23.02 3.81
N VAL A 174 11.36 21.86 4.47
CA VAL A 174 12.63 21.30 4.95
C VAL A 174 13.37 20.64 3.80
N ARG A 175 14.70 20.59 3.86
CA ARG A 175 15.49 19.85 2.87
C ARG A 175 15.60 18.40 3.27
N GLN A 176 15.29 17.51 2.34
CA GLN A 176 15.41 16.07 2.52
C GLN A 176 16.06 15.43 1.29
N PRO A 177 17.01 14.48 1.47
CA PRO A 177 17.80 13.95 0.36
C PRO A 177 16.96 13.13 -0.62
N ASP A 178 15.84 12.58 -0.18
CA ASP A 178 14.93 11.76 -0.99
C ASP A 178 13.49 11.78 -0.44
N TYR A 179 12.57 11.19 -1.21
CA TYR A 179 11.17 11.03 -0.85
C TYR A 179 10.99 10.27 0.47
N ALA A 180 11.79 9.22 0.70
CA ALA A 180 11.69 8.39 1.90
C ALA A 180 12.04 9.19 3.16
N SER A 181 13.05 10.05 3.10
CA SER A 181 13.44 10.94 4.17
C SER A 181 12.39 12.02 4.43
N CYS A 182 11.76 12.55 3.37
CA CYS A 182 10.63 13.47 3.51
C CYS A 182 9.41 12.83 4.18
N CYS A 183 9.10 11.60 3.79
CA CYS A 183 8.06 10.84 4.45
C CYS A 183 8.38 10.55 5.92
N SER A 184 9.59 10.06 6.23
CA SER A 184 10.00 9.78 7.62
C SER A 184 9.94 11.04 8.48
N GLN A 185 10.27 12.20 7.90
CA GLN A 185 10.09 13.49 8.55
C GLN A 185 8.61 13.77 8.84
N CYS A 186 7.70 13.51 7.90
CA CYS A 186 6.26 13.67 8.15
C CYS A 186 5.78 12.73 9.27
N GLN A 187 6.13 11.45 9.24
CA GLN A 187 5.75 10.46 10.27
C GLN A 187 6.14 10.85 11.69
N THR A 188 7.29 11.52 11.83
CA THR A 188 7.82 11.93 13.13
C THR A 188 7.39 13.34 13.52
N THR A 189 6.71 14.06 12.63
CA THR A 189 6.19 15.41 12.87
C THR A 189 4.74 15.32 13.33
N PRO A 190 4.41 15.75 14.56
CA PRO A 190 3.03 15.81 15.02
C PRO A 190 2.14 16.58 14.04
N GLU A 191 0.90 16.10 13.85
CA GLU A 191 -0.11 16.68 12.94
C GLU A 191 0.22 16.57 11.44
N CYS A 192 1.34 15.97 11.04
CA CYS A 192 1.64 15.77 9.62
C CYS A 192 0.85 14.57 9.08
N ILE A 193 -0.11 14.85 8.20
CA ILE A 193 -0.97 13.84 7.54
C ILE A 193 -0.82 13.82 6.02
N ALA A 194 -0.01 14.73 5.47
CA ALA A 194 0.47 14.67 4.10
C ALA A 194 1.79 15.42 3.95
N PHE A 195 2.48 15.20 2.83
CA PHE A 195 3.64 15.99 2.45
C PHE A 195 3.79 16.03 0.93
N THR A 196 4.51 17.02 0.43
CA THR A 196 4.95 17.06 -0.97
C THR A 196 6.46 17.17 -1.02
N TYR A 197 7.09 16.23 -1.72
CA TYR A 197 8.52 16.20 -1.98
C TYR A 197 8.81 16.64 -3.42
N SER A 198 9.80 17.52 -3.62
CA SER A 198 10.27 17.94 -4.94
C SER A 198 11.70 17.44 -5.15
N PRO A 199 11.91 16.34 -5.90
CA PRO A 199 13.22 15.73 -6.12
C PRO A 199 14.26 16.70 -6.69
N SER A 200 13.87 17.53 -7.66
CA SER A 200 14.80 18.49 -8.31
C SER A 200 15.43 19.49 -7.33
N SER A 201 14.71 19.84 -6.26
CA SER A 201 15.10 20.86 -5.29
C SER A 201 15.29 20.34 -3.87
N GLN A 202 15.08 19.03 -3.65
CA GLN A 202 15.12 18.35 -2.36
C GLN A 202 14.18 18.98 -1.30
N ARG A 203 13.13 19.68 -1.74
CA ARG A 203 12.20 20.37 -0.84
C ARG A 203 11.11 19.42 -0.37
N CYS A 204 10.88 19.40 0.94
CA CYS A 204 9.88 18.59 1.62
C CYS A 204 8.92 19.51 2.37
N SER A 205 7.71 19.65 1.84
CA SER A 205 6.65 20.48 2.42
C SER A 205 5.70 19.59 3.23
N LEU A 206 5.84 19.61 4.55
CA LEU A 206 5.03 18.85 5.50
C LEU A 206 3.68 19.51 5.73
N LYS A 207 2.58 18.76 5.75
CA LYS A 207 1.22 19.31 5.71
C LYS A 207 0.29 18.67 6.73
N LYS A 208 -0.58 19.51 7.29
CA LYS A 208 -1.63 19.11 8.24
C LYS A 208 -2.97 18.75 7.58
N SER A 209 -3.08 18.89 6.26
CA SER A 209 -4.27 18.52 5.49
C SER A 209 -3.94 18.34 4.01
N MET A 210 -4.71 17.49 3.33
CA MET A 210 -4.72 17.35 1.87
C MET A 210 -5.31 18.57 1.14
N GLY A 211 -6.00 19.46 1.86
CA GLY A 211 -6.71 20.58 1.26
C GLY A 211 -7.85 20.15 0.34
N SER A 212 -8.30 21.07 -0.51
CA SER A 212 -9.43 20.87 -1.44
C SER A 212 -9.02 20.54 -2.88
N GLY A 213 -7.71 20.33 -3.13
CA GLY A 213 -7.20 19.97 -4.45
C GLY A 213 -5.69 20.08 -4.57
N GLY A 214 -5.16 19.57 -5.69
CA GLY A 214 -3.76 19.68 -6.08
C GLY A 214 -3.65 19.90 -7.59
N TYR A 215 -2.43 20.05 -8.08
CA TYR A 215 -2.15 20.18 -9.50
C TYR A 215 -0.91 19.38 -9.90
N SER A 216 -0.86 18.99 -11.18
CA SER A 216 0.30 18.28 -11.69
C SER A 216 1.47 19.23 -11.93
N THR A 217 2.66 18.86 -11.45
CA THR A 217 3.86 19.71 -11.51
C THR A 217 5.05 19.07 -12.23
N GLY A 218 4.95 17.79 -12.63
CA GLY A 218 6.02 17.06 -13.31
C GLY A 218 7.28 16.77 -12.49
N ASP A 219 7.40 17.29 -11.26
CA ASP A 219 8.50 17.02 -10.33
C ASP A 219 7.98 16.54 -8.97
N SER A 220 6.85 17.08 -8.51
CA SER A 220 6.40 16.83 -7.14
C SER A 220 5.87 15.42 -6.93
N VAL A 221 6.20 14.84 -5.79
CA VAL A 221 5.69 13.55 -5.32
C VAL A 221 4.98 13.79 -3.98
N THR A 222 3.69 13.52 -3.93
CA THR A 222 2.87 13.71 -2.73
C THR A 222 2.68 12.39 -1.98
N GLY A 223 2.92 12.41 -0.67
CA GLY A 223 2.53 11.35 0.24
C GLY A 223 1.37 11.81 1.12
N TYR A 224 0.32 10.99 1.29
CA TYR A 224 -0.84 11.35 2.13
C TYR A 224 -1.44 10.16 2.88
N GLU A 225 -1.88 10.36 4.12
CA GLU A 225 -2.60 9.34 4.86
C GLU A 225 -3.90 8.99 4.13
N SER A 226 -4.05 7.72 3.71
CA SER A 226 -5.33 7.21 3.24
C SER A 226 -6.17 6.87 4.46
N LYS A 227 -6.96 7.79 5.02
CA LYS A 227 -7.98 7.43 6.02
C LYS A 227 -9.25 6.91 5.36
#